data_AF-A0A968W2N9-F1
#
_entry.id   AF-A0A968W2N9-F1
#
_cell.length_a   1.000
_cell.length_b   1.000
_cell.length_c   1.000
_cell.angle_alpha   90.00
_cell.angle_beta   90.00
_cell.angle_gamma   90.00
#
_symmetry.space_group_name_H-M   'P 1'
#
loop_
_entity.id
_entity.type
_entity.pdbx_description
1 polymer ?
#
loop_
_entity_poly.entity_id
_entity_poly.type
_entity_poly.pdbx_seq_one_letter_code
_entity_poly.pdbx_strand_id
1 'polypeptide(L)'
;MQIPHFPESNHPLVKSLFHKSDQELIALFCQHPDAGRYFTAIFCRYSPIVYTLIMHSARSPVQADYLFAMTWRHIYYQIGAVNLESTEPGTPALTLQNWLINMTAYCINETELPPTESIHYSLKTTSPPLWCYVEQALDQLPPMLRLIVLMAQTFHWSETRIAAYLQAEGETISPNQVAIFLQQGYRMLEEKLPADVRAIYLGENFLQPASA
;
A
#
# COMPACT_ATOMS: atom_id res chain seq x y z
N MET A 1 -11.97 -10.32 19.26
CA MET A 1 -11.52 -9.60 18.04
C MET A 1 -10.02 -9.84 17.94
N GLN A 2 -9.53 -10.48 16.87
CA GLN A 2 -8.11 -10.80 16.72
C GLN A 2 -7.50 -9.78 15.76
N ILE A 3 -6.47 -9.06 16.22
CA ILE A 3 -5.70 -8.13 15.38
C ILE A 3 -4.98 -8.96 14.30
N PRO A 4 -5.04 -8.57 13.02
CA PRO A 4 -4.32 -9.26 11.95
C PRO A 4 -2.83 -9.29 12.25
N HIS A 5 -2.23 -10.46 12.06
CA HIS A 5 -0.79 -10.61 12.15
C HIS A 5 -0.16 -10.36 10.78
N PHE A 6 0.75 -9.41 10.70
CA PHE A 6 1.44 -9.02 9.47
C PHE A 6 2.84 -9.63 9.42
N PRO A 7 3.16 -10.48 8.42
CA PRO A 7 4.46 -11.16 8.34
C PRO A 7 5.64 -10.18 8.19
N GLU A 8 5.42 -9.02 7.55
CA GLU A 8 6.44 -7.97 7.39
C GLU A 8 7.00 -7.46 8.73
N SER A 9 6.22 -7.50 9.82
CA SER A 9 6.69 -7.15 11.17
C SER A 9 7.83 -8.05 11.64
N ASN A 10 7.96 -9.24 11.06
CA ASN A 10 9.04 -10.17 11.37
C ASN A 10 10.26 -10.04 10.44
N HIS A 11 10.16 -9.25 9.37
CA HIS A 11 11.23 -9.13 8.38
C HIS A 11 12.46 -8.40 8.95
N PRO A 12 13.70 -8.86 8.69
CA PRO A 12 14.91 -8.24 9.24
C PRO A 12 15.03 -6.74 8.95
N LEU A 13 14.64 -6.30 7.74
CA LEU A 13 14.66 -4.88 7.36
C LEU A 13 13.73 -4.04 8.23
N VAL A 14 12.56 -4.58 8.60
CA VAL A 14 11.58 -3.90 9.44
C VAL A 14 12.00 -3.95 10.92
N LYS A 15 12.41 -5.11 11.42
CA LYS A 15 12.90 -5.26 12.81
C LYS A 15 14.08 -4.36 13.13
N SER A 16 14.99 -4.17 12.16
CA SER A 16 16.15 -3.29 12.32
C SER A 16 15.75 -1.84 12.66
N LEU A 17 14.51 -1.43 12.36
CA LEU A 17 14.00 -0.09 12.57
C LEU A 17 13.22 0.08 13.89
N PHE A 18 13.00 -0.99 14.67
CA PHE A 18 12.16 -0.92 15.88
C PHE A 18 12.72 -0.02 16.98
N HIS A 19 14.03 0.18 17.00
CA HIS A 19 14.69 1.07 17.96
C HIS A 19 14.60 2.56 17.58
N LYS A 20 14.16 2.88 16.36
CA LYS A 20 14.00 4.26 15.88
C LYS A 20 12.75 4.92 16.45
N SER A 21 12.88 6.18 16.85
CA SER A 21 11.75 7.03 17.25
C SER A 21 10.81 7.30 16.08
N ASP A 22 9.58 7.74 16.38
CA ASP A 22 8.60 8.10 15.34
C ASP A 22 9.09 9.22 14.44
N GLN A 23 9.73 10.24 15.03
CA GLN A 23 10.30 11.36 14.29
C GLN A 23 11.41 10.90 13.33
N GLU A 24 12.32 10.02 13.79
CA GLU A 24 13.34 9.45 12.91
C GLU A 24 12.72 8.63 11.76
N LEU A 25 11.68 7.83 12.03
CA LEU A 25 11.03 7.03 10.99
C LEU A 25 10.36 7.90 9.92
N ILE A 26 9.66 8.96 10.33
CA ILE A 26 9.04 9.92 9.40
C ILE A 26 10.13 10.64 8.60
N ALA A 27 11.19 11.12 9.27
CA ALA A 27 12.29 11.80 8.59
C ALA A 27 12.94 10.89 7.54
N LEU A 28 13.21 9.62 7.87
CA LEU A 28 13.77 8.64 6.94
C LEU A 28 12.82 8.32 5.79
N PHE A 29 11.52 8.22 6.06
CA PHE A 29 10.50 8.04 5.02
C PHE A 29 10.50 9.21 4.02
N CYS A 30 10.58 10.46 4.50
CA CYS A 30 10.62 11.64 3.64
C CYS A 30 11.94 11.77 2.87
N GLN A 31 13.07 11.39 3.48
CA GLN A 31 14.40 11.53 2.87
C GLN A 31 14.71 10.42 1.85
N HIS A 32 14.07 9.26 1.95
CA HIS A 32 14.29 8.09 1.09
C HIS A 32 12.98 7.62 0.44
N PRO A 33 12.46 8.35 -0.56
CA PRO A 33 11.21 8.00 -1.24
C PRO A 33 11.27 6.67 -2.00
N ASP A 34 12.48 6.19 -2.30
CA ASP A 34 12.79 4.93 -2.95
C ASP A 34 12.91 3.73 -1.99
N ALA A 35 12.71 3.93 -0.68
CA ALA A 35 12.79 2.89 0.34
C ALA A 35 11.45 2.69 1.06
N GLY A 36 10.84 1.51 0.88
CA GLY A 36 9.53 1.22 1.49
C GLY A 36 9.56 0.66 2.91
N ARG A 37 10.73 0.29 3.42
CA ARG A 37 10.89 -0.26 4.78
C ARG A 37 10.46 0.70 5.88
N TYR A 38 10.61 2.01 5.67
CA TYR A 38 10.29 3.02 6.68
C TYR A 38 8.79 3.14 6.91
N PHE A 39 8.01 3.27 5.83
CA PHE A 39 6.55 3.25 5.92
C PHE A 39 6.06 1.90 6.45
N THR A 40 6.64 0.79 5.99
CA THR A 40 6.30 -0.54 6.48
C THR A 40 6.55 -0.67 7.99
N ALA A 41 7.64 -0.11 8.52
CA ALA A 41 7.91 -0.12 9.96
C ALA A 41 6.89 0.73 10.76
N ILE A 42 6.51 1.90 10.25
CA ILE A 42 5.45 2.73 10.85
C ILE A 42 4.13 1.94 10.86
N PHE A 43 3.77 1.31 9.75
CA PHE A 43 2.61 0.44 9.64
C PHE A 43 2.64 -0.70 10.67
N CYS A 44 3.73 -1.46 10.75
CA CYS A 44 3.88 -2.55 11.70
C CYS A 44 3.71 -2.10 13.16
N ARG A 45 4.20 -0.89 13.50
CA ARG A 45 4.10 -0.32 14.85
C ARG A 45 2.68 0.08 15.21
N TYR A 46 1.91 0.65 14.28
CA TYR A 46 0.62 1.28 14.58
C TYR A 46 -0.60 0.56 14.01
N SER A 47 -0.42 -0.47 13.19
CA SER A 47 -1.53 -1.26 12.63
C SER A 47 -2.51 -1.77 13.71
N PRO A 48 -2.09 -2.20 14.92
CA PRO A 48 -3.04 -2.62 15.95
C PRO A 48 -4.01 -1.50 16.36
N ILE A 49 -3.51 -0.30 16.57
CA ILE A 49 -4.30 0.86 17.03
C ILE A 49 -5.31 1.26 15.95
N VAL A 50 -4.83 1.42 14.71
CA VAL A 50 -5.69 1.79 13.57
C VAL A 50 -6.74 0.73 13.30
N TYR A 51 -6.37 -0.56 13.34
CA TYR A 51 -7.29 -1.67 13.09
C TYR A 51 -8.38 -1.74 14.16
N THR A 52 -8.03 -1.61 15.45
CA THR A 52 -9.01 -1.62 16.53
C THR A 52 -10.03 -0.50 16.38
N LEU A 53 -9.61 0.73 16.05
CA LEU A 53 -10.53 1.86 15.86
C LEU A 53 -11.53 1.62 14.73
N ILE A 54 -11.07 1.10 13.60
CA ILE A 54 -11.91 0.84 12.41
C ILE A 54 -12.88 -0.30 12.66
N MET A 55 -12.43 -1.36 13.33
CA MET A 55 -13.28 -2.51 13.62
C MET A 55 -14.45 -2.18 14.56
N HIS A 56 -14.33 -1.13 15.36
CA HIS A 56 -15.44 -0.65 16.20
C HIS A 56 -16.49 0.15 15.43
N SER A 57 -16.18 0.66 14.23
CA SER A 57 -17.10 1.47 13.43
C SER A 57 -17.69 0.73 12.22
N ALA A 58 -17.02 -0.30 11.72
CA ALA A 58 -17.43 -1.01 10.51
C ALA A 58 -18.59 -1.99 10.72
N ARG A 59 -19.48 -2.08 9.72
CA ARG A 59 -20.68 -2.93 9.74
C ARG A 59 -20.43 -4.37 9.29
N SER A 60 -19.36 -4.61 8.53
CA SER A 60 -18.96 -5.94 8.05
C SER A 60 -17.43 -6.08 8.07
N PRO A 61 -16.89 -7.31 8.26
CA PRO A 61 -15.45 -7.54 8.27
C PRO A 61 -14.76 -7.13 6.96
N VAL A 62 -15.39 -7.41 5.81
CA VAL A 62 -14.83 -7.08 4.48
C VAL A 62 -14.73 -5.56 4.29
N GLN A 63 -15.76 -4.81 4.69
CA GLN A 63 -15.72 -3.35 4.66
C GLN A 63 -14.73 -2.78 5.68
N ALA A 64 -14.57 -3.42 6.84
CA ALA A 64 -13.58 -3.01 7.84
C ALA A 64 -12.15 -3.17 7.31
N ASP A 65 -11.83 -4.32 6.71
CA ASP A 65 -10.52 -4.58 6.12
C ASP A 65 -10.23 -3.62 4.94
N TYR A 66 -11.24 -3.33 4.12
CA TYR A 66 -11.12 -2.35 3.03
C TYR A 66 -10.93 -0.92 3.55
N LEU A 67 -11.73 -0.48 4.54
CA LEU A 67 -11.56 0.81 5.18
C LEU A 67 -10.18 0.93 5.82
N PHE A 68 -9.70 -0.12 6.49
CA PHE A 68 -8.35 -0.18 7.07
C PHE A 68 -7.27 0.06 6.02
N ALA A 69 -7.38 -0.59 4.86
CA ALA A 69 -6.44 -0.36 3.77
C ALA A 69 -6.53 1.06 3.20
N MET A 70 -7.74 1.58 3.00
CA MET A 70 -7.97 2.94 2.52
C MET A 70 -7.46 4.01 3.49
N THR A 71 -7.61 3.80 4.80
CA THR A 71 -7.06 4.66 5.84
C THR A 71 -5.53 4.68 5.78
N TRP A 72 -4.88 3.52 5.64
CA TRP A 72 -3.42 3.47 5.49
C TRP A 72 -2.91 4.08 4.20
N ARG A 73 -3.66 3.94 3.10
CA ARG A 73 -3.40 4.65 1.84
C ARG A 73 -3.50 6.16 2.04
N HIS A 74 -4.52 6.64 2.75
CA HIS A 74 -4.63 8.07 3.07
C HIS A 74 -3.45 8.53 3.94
N ILE A 75 -3.12 7.78 5.00
CA ILE A 75 -1.96 8.04 5.87
C ILE A 75 -0.67 8.12 5.05
N TYR A 76 -0.44 7.18 4.11
CA TYR A 76 0.75 7.15 3.27
C TYR A 76 1.00 8.48 2.55
N TYR A 77 -0.04 9.08 1.97
CA TYR A 77 0.09 10.35 1.26
C TYR A 77 0.16 11.57 2.18
N GLN A 78 -0.31 11.47 3.43
CA GLN A 78 -0.34 12.60 4.37
C GLN A 78 0.85 12.62 5.34
N ILE A 79 1.47 11.47 5.62
CA ILE A 79 2.46 11.34 6.69
C ILE A 79 3.72 12.20 6.45
N GLY A 80 4.06 12.47 5.19
CA GLY A 80 5.20 13.31 4.85
C GLY A 80 5.04 14.79 5.23
N ALA A 81 3.79 15.25 5.44
CA ALA A 81 3.48 16.60 5.88
C ALA A 81 3.38 16.74 7.41
N VAL A 82 3.55 15.63 8.15
CA VAL A 82 3.42 15.64 9.61
C VAL A 82 4.64 16.30 10.23
N ASN A 83 4.39 17.36 10.98
CA ASN A 83 5.39 17.95 11.87
C ASN A 83 5.05 17.56 13.32
N LEU A 84 5.90 16.73 13.93
CA LEU A 84 5.77 16.33 15.33
C LEU A 84 6.43 17.35 16.29
N GLU A 85 7.16 18.33 15.77
CA GLU A 85 7.77 19.37 16.58
C GLU A 85 6.71 20.41 16.98
N SER A 86 6.62 20.69 18.28
CA SER A 86 5.79 21.78 18.79
C SER A 86 6.46 23.12 18.44
N THR A 87 5.94 23.83 17.45
CA THR A 87 6.39 25.19 17.11
C THR A 87 5.81 26.26 18.05
N GLU A 88 4.80 25.93 18.86
CA GLU A 88 4.13 26.89 19.74
C GLU A 88 4.39 26.60 21.24
N PRO A 89 4.82 27.60 22.02
CA PRO A 89 5.01 27.44 23.46
C PRO A 89 3.66 27.25 24.16
N GLY A 90 3.46 26.09 24.80
CA GLY A 90 2.28 25.76 25.59
C GLY A 90 1.34 24.73 24.96
N THR A 91 1.55 24.39 23.68
CA THR A 91 0.79 23.33 22.99
C THR A 91 1.50 21.99 23.19
N PRO A 92 0.83 20.93 23.69
CA PRO A 92 1.47 19.62 23.83
C PRO A 92 1.92 19.12 22.45
N ALA A 93 3.14 18.60 22.37
CA ALA A 93 3.66 18.05 21.12
C ALA A 93 2.71 16.96 20.57
N LEU A 94 2.35 17.09 19.30
CA LEU A 94 1.54 16.09 18.61
C LEU A 94 2.35 14.79 18.52
N THR A 95 1.85 13.72 19.12
CA THR A 95 2.47 12.39 18.94
C THR A 95 1.97 11.76 17.64
N LEU A 96 2.79 10.92 16.99
CA LEU A 96 2.38 10.19 15.79
C LEU A 96 1.15 9.33 16.07
N GLN A 97 1.07 8.71 17.25
CA GLN A 97 -0.11 7.95 17.66
C GLN A 97 -1.38 8.82 17.65
N ASN A 98 -1.35 10.01 18.26
CA ASN A 98 -2.53 10.89 18.29
C ASN A 98 -2.90 11.38 16.89
N TRP A 99 -1.91 11.68 16.04
CA TRP A 99 -2.15 12.04 14.65
C TRP A 99 -2.82 10.89 13.87
N LEU A 100 -2.34 9.65 14.03
CA LEU A 100 -2.93 8.45 13.41
C LEU A 100 -4.37 8.19 13.90
N ILE A 101 -4.64 8.38 15.19
CA ILE A 101 -5.99 8.28 15.75
C ILE A 101 -6.92 9.29 15.07
N ASN A 102 -6.49 10.55 14.94
CA ASN A 102 -7.27 11.61 14.29
C ASN A 102 -7.50 11.34 12.81
N MET A 103 -6.49 10.88 12.07
CA MET A 103 -6.62 10.49 10.67
C MET A 103 -7.56 9.28 10.50
N THR A 104 -7.48 8.32 11.41
CA THR A 104 -8.40 7.17 11.38
C THR A 104 -9.84 7.60 11.62
N ALA A 105 -10.08 8.46 12.61
CA ALA A 105 -11.42 9.00 12.88
C ALA A 105 -11.96 9.81 11.68
N TYR A 106 -11.11 10.62 11.04
CA TYR A 106 -11.44 11.32 9.81
C TYR A 106 -11.87 10.34 8.70
N CYS A 107 -11.07 9.31 8.41
CA CYS A 107 -11.41 8.32 7.38
C CYS A 107 -12.69 7.54 7.70
N ILE A 108 -12.95 7.21 8.97
CA ILE A 108 -14.20 6.52 9.37
C ILE A 108 -15.44 7.34 9.01
N ASN A 109 -15.37 8.66 9.16
CA ASN A 109 -16.52 9.55 8.93
C ASN A 109 -16.68 9.92 7.45
N GLU A 110 -15.57 10.14 6.74
CA GLU A 110 -15.59 10.70 5.38
C GLU A 110 -15.52 9.65 4.26
N THR A 111 -15.13 8.40 4.56
CA THR A 111 -15.01 7.37 3.53
C THR A 111 -16.35 6.73 3.23
N GLU A 112 -16.88 6.99 2.04
CA GLU A 112 -18.00 6.22 1.50
C GLU A 112 -17.52 4.82 1.09
N LEU A 113 -17.96 3.80 1.82
CA LEU A 113 -17.59 2.41 1.52
C LEU A 113 -18.54 1.81 0.49
N PRO A 114 -18.01 1.14 -0.54
CA PRO A 114 -18.85 0.48 -1.52
C PRO A 114 -19.54 -0.77 -0.90
N PRO A 115 -20.58 -1.31 -1.57
CA PRO A 115 -21.21 -2.56 -1.16
C PRO A 115 -20.21 -3.72 -1.06
N THR A 116 -20.43 -4.65 -0.14
CA THR A 116 -19.54 -5.78 0.14
C THR A 116 -19.18 -6.59 -1.11
N GLU A 117 -20.15 -6.87 -1.97
CA GLU A 117 -19.98 -7.64 -3.21
C GLU A 117 -19.07 -6.97 -4.25
N SER A 118 -18.84 -5.66 -4.14
CA SER A 118 -17.94 -4.92 -5.03
C SER A 118 -16.52 -4.76 -4.46
N ILE A 119 -16.27 -5.23 -3.24
CA ILE A 119 -14.96 -5.19 -2.61
C ILE A 119 -14.21 -6.47 -2.95
N HIS A 120 -13.20 -6.36 -3.81
CA HIS A 120 -12.31 -7.46 -4.19
C HIS A 120 -10.99 -7.50 -3.42
N TYR A 121 -10.78 -6.54 -2.52
CA TYR A 121 -9.58 -6.49 -1.69
C TYR A 121 -9.52 -7.61 -0.66
N SER A 122 -8.32 -8.13 -0.42
CA SER A 122 -8.05 -9.07 0.67
C SER A 122 -6.83 -8.63 1.47
N LEU A 123 -7.07 -8.29 2.74
CA LEU A 123 -6.00 -7.93 3.69
C LEU A 123 -5.00 -9.08 3.92
N LYS A 124 -5.44 -10.33 3.68
CA LYS A 124 -4.60 -11.52 3.83
C LYS A 124 -3.54 -11.62 2.74
N THR A 125 -3.86 -11.22 1.50
CA THR A 125 -2.94 -11.34 0.36
C THR A 125 -2.15 -10.07 0.13
N THR A 126 -2.72 -8.92 0.49
CA THR A 126 -2.12 -7.61 0.22
C THR A 126 -2.25 -6.77 1.48
N SER A 127 -1.15 -6.54 2.20
CA SER A 127 -1.16 -5.61 3.31
C SER A 127 -1.16 -4.15 2.81
N PRO A 128 -1.57 -3.18 3.64
CA PRO A 128 -1.66 -1.79 3.20
C PRO A 128 -0.36 -1.18 2.68
N PRO A 129 0.84 -1.44 3.26
CA PRO A 129 2.08 -0.97 2.66
C PRO A 129 2.31 -1.55 1.27
N LEU A 130 2.13 -2.87 1.09
CA LEU A 130 2.28 -3.50 -0.22
C LEU A 130 1.30 -2.91 -1.24
N TRP A 131 0.05 -2.65 -0.85
CA TRP A 131 -0.90 -1.97 -1.72
C TRP A 131 -0.35 -0.62 -2.19
N CYS A 132 0.05 0.26 -1.27
CA CYS A 132 0.51 1.60 -1.62
C CYS A 132 1.65 1.56 -2.66
N TYR A 133 2.63 0.67 -2.48
CA TYR A 133 3.75 0.55 -3.42
C TYR A 133 3.35 -0.10 -4.76
N VAL A 134 2.43 -1.08 -4.76
CA VAL A 134 1.89 -1.65 -6.00
C VAL A 134 1.08 -0.61 -6.78
N GLU A 135 0.30 0.22 -6.10
CA GLU A 135 -0.44 1.33 -6.73
C GLU A 135 0.51 2.34 -7.38
N GLN A 136 1.57 2.75 -6.67
CA GLN A 136 2.60 3.61 -7.25
C GLN A 136 3.32 2.99 -8.44
N ALA A 137 3.61 1.68 -8.38
CA ALA A 137 4.22 0.97 -9.50
C ALA A 137 3.26 0.90 -10.71
N LEU A 138 1.96 0.64 -10.46
CA LEU A 138 0.93 0.69 -11.49
C LEU A 138 0.88 2.07 -12.15
N ASP A 139 0.95 3.15 -11.35
CA ASP A 139 0.94 4.54 -11.84
C ASP A 139 2.14 4.92 -12.71
N GLN A 140 3.21 4.14 -12.67
CA GLN A 140 4.38 4.30 -13.53
C GLN A 140 4.35 3.42 -14.79
N LEU A 141 3.39 2.49 -14.90
CA LEU A 141 3.25 1.69 -16.12
C LEU A 141 2.72 2.51 -17.30
N PRO A 142 3.14 2.19 -18.53
CA PRO A 142 2.49 2.67 -19.74
C PRO A 142 0.97 2.39 -19.70
N PRO A 143 0.11 3.32 -20.17
CA PRO A 143 -1.35 3.19 -20.05
C PRO A 143 -1.92 1.87 -20.55
N MET A 144 -1.46 1.38 -21.71
CA MET A 144 -1.92 0.12 -22.29
C MET A 144 -1.57 -1.08 -21.40
N LEU A 145 -0.34 -1.14 -20.86
CA LEU A 145 0.06 -2.21 -19.96
C LEU A 145 -0.72 -2.17 -18.65
N ARG A 146 -0.93 -0.98 -18.08
CA ARG A 146 -1.74 -0.80 -16.86
C ARG A 146 -3.16 -1.31 -17.09
N LEU A 147 -3.79 -0.90 -18.19
CA LEU A 147 -5.15 -1.29 -18.52
C LEU A 147 -5.27 -2.82 -18.69
N ILE A 148 -4.35 -3.44 -19.44
CA ILE A 148 -4.32 -4.90 -19.64
C ILE A 148 -4.12 -5.65 -18.32
N VAL A 149 -3.19 -5.19 -17.47
CA VAL A 149 -2.95 -5.77 -16.15
C VAL A 149 -4.19 -5.67 -15.27
N LEU A 150 -4.86 -4.51 -15.21
CA LEU A 150 -6.09 -4.33 -14.43
C LEU A 150 -7.22 -5.21 -14.94
N MET A 151 -7.39 -5.33 -16.27
CA MET A 151 -8.41 -6.23 -16.83
C MET A 151 -8.19 -7.69 -16.43
N ALA A 152 -6.93 -8.15 -16.45
CA ALA A 152 -6.59 -9.51 -16.06
C ALA A 152 -6.70 -9.73 -14.54
N GLN A 153 -6.22 -8.80 -13.72
CA GLN A 153 -6.10 -9.00 -12.27
C GLN A 153 -7.37 -8.64 -11.49
N THR A 154 -8.12 -7.62 -11.93
CA THR A 154 -9.34 -7.17 -11.25
C THR A 154 -10.58 -7.90 -11.75
N PHE A 155 -10.68 -8.13 -13.07
CA PHE A 155 -11.86 -8.75 -13.66
C PHE A 155 -11.65 -10.20 -14.10
N HIS A 156 -10.43 -10.74 -13.97
CA HIS A 156 -10.10 -12.10 -14.38
C HIS A 156 -10.43 -12.39 -15.85
N TRP A 157 -10.32 -11.37 -16.71
CA TRP A 157 -10.54 -11.56 -18.14
C TRP A 157 -9.42 -12.39 -18.75
N SER A 158 -9.79 -13.35 -19.60
CA SER A 158 -8.82 -14.09 -20.40
C SER A 158 -8.18 -13.17 -21.46
N GLU A 159 -6.99 -13.55 -21.93
CA GLU A 159 -6.27 -12.87 -23.01
C GLU A 159 -7.15 -12.63 -24.24
N THR A 160 -7.98 -13.63 -24.61
CA THR A 160 -8.94 -13.53 -25.71
C THR A 160 -10.01 -12.46 -25.46
N ARG A 161 -10.55 -12.38 -24.24
CA ARG A 161 -11.57 -11.39 -23.89
C ARG A 161 -10.99 -9.98 -23.86
N ILE A 162 -9.78 -9.82 -23.32
CA ILE A 162 -9.04 -8.55 -23.31
C ILE A 162 -8.77 -8.09 -24.75
N ALA A 163 -8.27 -8.98 -25.61
CA ALA A 163 -8.01 -8.66 -27.01
C ALA A 163 -9.29 -8.24 -27.75
N ALA A 164 -10.38 -8.99 -27.59
CA ALA A 164 -11.66 -8.66 -28.21
C ALA A 164 -12.21 -7.30 -27.74
N TYR A 165 -12.07 -6.98 -26.46
CA TYR A 165 -12.46 -5.68 -25.91
C TYR A 165 -11.63 -4.54 -26.52
N LEU A 166 -10.30 -4.66 -26.51
CA LEU A 166 -9.41 -3.64 -27.07
C LEU A 166 -9.63 -3.45 -28.58
N GLN A 167 -9.90 -4.52 -29.33
CA GLN A 167 -10.27 -4.45 -30.74
C GLN A 167 -11.58 -3.67 -30.97
N ALA A 168 -12.58 -3.85 -30.11
CA ALA A 168 -13.82 -3.09 -30.17
C ALA A 168 -13.60 -1.59 -29.89
N GLU A 169 -12.60 -1.26 -29.06
CA GLU A 169 -12.16 0.11 -28.78
C GLU A 169 -11.19 0.67 -29.84
N GLY A 170 -10.91 -0.08 -30.92
CA GLY A 170 -10.12 0.38 -32.07
C GLY A 170 -8.64 -0.03 -32.06
N GLU A 171 -8.19 -0.83 -31.09
CA GLU A 171 -6.81 -1.31 -31.02
C GLU A 171 -6.59 -2.53 -31.92
N THR A 172 -5.42 -2.62 -32.56
CA THR A 172 -5.04 -3.77 -33.40
C THR A 172 -4.15 -4.74 -32.62
N ILE A 173 -4.77 -5.48 -31.68
CA ILE A 173 -4.06 -6.39 -30.78
C ILE A 173 -4.65 -7.82 -30.81
N SER A 174 -3.79 -8.82 -30.86
CA SER A 174 -4.16 -10.25 -30.79
C SER A 174 -4.05 -10.80 -29.36
N PRO A 175 -4.71 -11.92 -29.04
CA PRO A 175 -4.58 -12.56 -27.72
C PRO A 175 -3.12 -12.89 -27.34
N ASN A 176 -2.30 -13.30 -28.32
CA ASN A 176 -0.87 -13.56 -28.08
C ASN A 176 -0.08 -12.28 -27.73
N GLN A 177 -0.42 -11.15 -28.34
CA GLN A 177 0.17 -9.85 -27.96
C GLN A 177 -0.28 -9.43 -26.57
N VAL A 178 -1.53 -9.69 -26.18
CA VAL A 178 -1.99 -9.47 -24.80
C VAL A 178 -1.17 -10.30 -23.81
N ALA A 179 -0.89 -11.57 -24.09
CA ALA A 179 -0.06 -12.42 -23.23
C ALA A 179 1.36 -11.83 -23.06
N ILE A 180 1.98 -11.35 -24.14
CA ILE A 180 3.28 -10.68 -24.10
C ILE A 180 3.22 -9.40 -23.25
N PHE A 181 2.16 -8.58 -23.43
CA PHE A 181 1.96 -7.35 -22.66
C PHE A 181 1.69 -7.62 -21.18
N LEU A 182 1.00 -8.71 -20.83
CA LEU A 182 0.83 -9.12 -19.43
C LEU A 182 2.18 -9.47 -18.79
N GLN A 183 3.00 -10.29 -19.46
CA GLN A 183 4.34 -10.63 -18.98
C GLN A 183 5.22 -9.38 -18.81
N GLN A 184 5.17 -8.47 -19.78
CA GLN A 184 5.89 -7.20 -19.70
C GLN A 184 5.37 -6.33 -18.56
N GLY A 185 4.05 -6.22 -18.40
CA GLY A 185 3.41 -5.47 -17.33
C GLY A 185 3.81 -5.98 -15.94
N TYR A 186 3.79 -7.29 -15.72
CA TYR A 186 4.21 -7.89 -14.45
C TYR A 186 5.69 -7.66 -14.16
N ARG A 187 6.56 -7.86 -15.14
CA ARG A 187 7.99 -7.56 -14.98
C ARG A 187 8.21 -6.09 -14.63
N MET A 188 7.57 -5.18 -15.34
CA MET A 188 7.69 -3.75 -15.06
C MET A 188 7.13 -3.38 -13.67
N LEU A 189 6.05 -4.01 -13.22
CA LEU A 189 5.54 -3.79 -11.86
C LEU A 189 6.57 -4.16 -10.81
N GLU A 190 7.14 -5.35 -10.90
CA GLU A 190 8.20 -5.79 -9.98
C GLU A 190 9.40 -4.84 -10.06
N GLU A 191 9.88 -4.50 -11.25
CA GLU A 191 11.01 -3.57 -11.44
C GLU A 191 10.77 -2.19 -10.82
N LYS A 192 9.51 -1.72 -10.81
CA LYS A 192 9.10 -0.43 -10.25
C LYS A 192 8.87 -0.44 -8.74
N LEU A 193 8.76 -1.61 -8.12
CA LEU A 193 8.73 -1.68 -6.66
C LEU A 193 10.11 -1.33 -6.07
N PRO A 194 10.16 -0.60 -4.94
CA PRO A 194 11.37 -0.46 -4.15
C PRO A 194 12.04 -1.81 -3.87
N ALA A 195 13.36 -1.86 -3.95
CA ALA A 195 14.11 -3.12 -3.77
C ALA A 195 13.86 -3.74 -2.38
N ASP A 196 13.67 -2.92 -1.35
CA ASP A 196 13.36 -3.39 0.00
C ASP A 196 11.91 -3.89 0.12
N VAL A 197 10.96 -3.31 -0.60
CA VAL A 197 9.58 -3.80 -0.69
C VAL A 197 9.55 -5.17 -1.37
N ARG A 198 10.30 -5.36 -2.46
CA ARG A 198 10.44 -6.69 -3.08
C ARG A 198 11.04 -7.71 -2.13
N ALA A 199 12.05 -7.32 -1.34
CA ALA A 199 12.62 -8.20 -0.34
C ALA A 199 11.62 -8.58 0.76
N ILE A 200 10.86 -7.60 1.26
CA ILE A 200 9.86 -7.80 2.33
C ILE A 200 8.70 -8.71 1.85
N TYR A 201 8.21 -8.51 0.63
CA TYR A 201 6.95 -9.12 0.18
C TYR A 201 7.10 -10.21 -0.90
N LEU A 202 8.15 -10.18 -1.71
CA LEU A 202 8.41 -11.15 -2.79
C LEU A 202 9.53 -12.14 -2.44
N GLY A 203 10.19 -11.97 -1.29
CA GLY A 203 11.26 -12.86 -0.83
C GLY A 203 12.56 -12.71 -1.61
N GLU A 204 12.76 -11.59 -2.29
CA GLU A 204 14.02 -11.30 -3.00
C GLU A 204 15.18 -11.06 -2.02
N ASN A 205 16.38 -11.48 -2.43
CA ASN A 205 17.59 -11.25 -1.64
C ASN A 205 17.96 -9.76 -1.67
N PHE A 206 17.77 -9.07 -0.55
CA PHE A 206 18.21 -7.68 -0.39
C PHE A 206 19.70 -7.62 -0.03
N LEU A 207 20.51 -7.13 -0.95
CA LEU A 207 21.87 -6.69 -0.63
C LEU A 207 21.78 -5.21 -0.23
N GLN A 208 21.97 -4.91 1.06
CA GLN A 208 22.09 -3.51 1.49
C GLN A 208 23.25 -2.86 0.73
N PRO A 209 23.04 -1.74 0.01
CA PRO A 209 24.16 -0.93 -0.44
C PRO A 209 24.87 -0.43 0.82
N ALA A 210 26.20 -0.62 0.87
CA ALA A 210 27.03 -0.18 1.98
C ALA A 210 26.79 1.31 2.21
N SER A 211 26.33 1.66 3.41
CA SER A 211 26.20 3.06 3.85
C SER A 211 27.56 3.75 3.75
N ALA A 212 27.64 4.78 2.91
CA ALA A 212 28.71 5.76 2.89
C ALA A 212 28.49 6.81 3.99
#